data_AF-A0AAW2QRN4-F1
#
_entry.id   AF-A0AAW2QRN4-F1
#
_cell.length_a   1.000
_cell.length_b   1.000
_cell.length_c   1.000
_cell.angle_alpha   90.00
_cell.angle_beta   90.00
_cell.angle_gamma   90.00
#
_symmetry.space_group_name_H-M   'P 1'
#
loop_
_entity.id
_entity.type
_entity.pdbx_description
1 polymer ?
#
loop_
_entity_poly.entity_id
_entity_poly.type
_entity_poly.pdbx_seq_one_letter_code
_entity_poly.pdbx_strand_id
1 'polypeptide(L)'
;MLQRYDHTKYYYIGARSEFVLSNFLFSFSQGFGGAGFILSYPLAKDLVRDMDNCLMRYSHVVAADQTTMSCVADMGVNLTPLEGFHQIDLRGDISGLLSSHPKVPLLSLHHFDMVEPIFPNMNRSQSTLHLMRAAKADQSRILQQTICHYRRRNWSFSIAWGYSAHIYERIMPRSLLQYPIETFQAWLPAPGPPFWPTPPVHRPL
;
A
#
# COMPACT_ATOMS: atom_id res chain seq x y z
N MET A 1 -14.96 6.63 4.08
CA MET A 1 -13.83 5.93 4.72
C MET A 1 -13.58 6.41 6.16
N LEU A 2 -13.18 7.66 6.38
CA LEU A 2 -12.80 8.15 7.72
C LEU A 2 -13.96 8.35 8.71
N GLN A 3 -15.21 8.37 8.23
CA GLN A 3 -16.42 8.55 9.05
C GLN A 3 -16.58 7.52 10.19
N ARG A 4 -15.88 6.39 10.13
CA ARG A 4 -15.88 5.36 11.18
C ARG A 4 -15.02 5.69 12.40
N TYR A 5 -14.21 6.75 12.32
CA TYR A 5 -13.33 7.20 13.41
C TYR A 5 -13.95 8.41 14.10
N ASP A 6 -13.98 8.39 15.43
CA ASP A 6 -14.43 9.55 16.22
C ASP A 6 -13.36 10.64 16.16
N HIS A 7 -13.54 11.62 15.27
CA HIS A 7 -12.59 12.71 15.03
C HIS A 7 -12.17 13.53 16.29
N THR A 8 -12.85 13.36 17.44
CA THR A 8 -12.49 13.97 18.73
C THR A 8 -11.43 13.18 19.51
N LYS A 9 -11.11 11.95 19.08
CA LYS A 9 -10.08 11.08 19.68
C LYS A 9 -8.76 11.19 18.93
N TYR A 10 -7.70 10.72 19.57
CA TYR A 10 -6.38 10.62 18.94
C TYR A 10 -6.34 9.44 17.97
N TYR A 11 -5.95 9.74 16.73
CA TYR A 11 -5.69 8.74 15.71
C TYR A 11 -4.44 9.10 14.91
N TYR A 12 -3.57 8.11 14.75
CA TYR A 12 -2.47 8.07 13.79
C TYR A 12 -2.76 6.97 12.79
N ILE A 13 -3.23 7.32 11.59
CA ILE A 13 -3.77 6.38 10.61
C ILE A 13 -2.84 6.34 9.40
N GLY A 14 -2.41 5.15 8.97
CA GLY A 14 -1.54 5.01 7.80
C GLY A 14 -1.29 3.54 7.48
N ALA A 15 -0.31 3.27 6.62
CA ALA A 15 0.09 1.91 6.31
C ALA A 15 1.58 1.66 6.50
N ARG A 16 1.87 0.39 6.71
CA ARG A 16 3.20 -0.21 6.68
C ARG A 16 3.69 -0.32 5.23
N SER A 17 4.99 -0.53 5.07
CA SER A 17 5.56 -0.86 3.77
C SER A 17 5.15 -2.27 3.32
N GLU A 18 4.97 -2.47 2.02
CA GLU A 18 4.80 -3.79 1.41
C GLU A 18 6.03 -4.68 1.56
N PHE A 19 7.20 -4.10 1.83
CA PHE A 19 8.45 -4.83 2.02
C PHE A 19 8.77 -5.01 3.50
N VAL A 20 8.86 -6.27 3.94
CA VAL A 20 9.08 -6.65 5.34
C VAL A 20 10.37 -6.06 5.89
N LEU A 21 11.45 -6.03 5.10
CA LEU A 21 12.73 -5.50 5.58
C LEU A 21 12.68 -3.98 5.81
N SER A 22 11.91 -3.21 5.03
CA SER A 22 11.68 -1.80 5.35
C SER A 22 11.00 -1.64 6.71
N ASN A 23 9.97 -2.43 7.00
CA ASN A 23 9.31 -2.41 8.29
C ASN A 23 10.24 -2.82 9.45
N PHE A 24 11.15 -3.77 9.20
CA PHE A 24 12.15 -4.19 10.17
C PHE A 24 13.20 -3.10 10.46
N LEU A 25 13.68 -2.40 9.42
CA LEU A 25 14.69 -1.35 9.56
C LEU A 25 14.14 -0.06 10.19
N PHE A 26 12.88 0.27 9.92
CA PHE A 26 12.23 1.47 10.43
C PHE A 26 11.32 1.15 11.62
N SER A 27 10.10 0.66 11.36
CA SER A 27 9.18 0.16 12.39
C SER A 27 7.93 -0.48 11.77
N PHE A 28 7.44 -1.56 12.39
CA PHE A 28 6.10 -2.12 12.09
C PHE A 28 4.95 -1.26 12.67
N SER A 29 5.27 -0.25 13.47
CA SER A 29 4.31 0.68 14.08
C SER A 29 4.33 2.06 13.42
N GLN A 30 4.98 2.20 12.27
CA GLN A 30 5.08 3.44 11.51
C GLN A 30 4.13 3.43 10.31
N GLY A 31 3.41 4.54 10.14
CA GLY A 31 2.85 4.93 8.86
C GLY A 31 3.96 5.50 7.99
N PHE A 32 4.31 4.82 6.91
CA PHE A 32 5.39 5.23 6.02
C PHE A 32 5.02 6.54 5.31
N GLY A 33 5.93 7.53 5.38
CA GLY A 33 5.65 8.90 4.97
C GLY A 33 5.37 9.05 3.47
N GLY A 34 6.00 8.23 2.64
CA GLY A 34 5.79 8.25 1.19
C GLY A 34 4.40 7.79 0.77
N ALA A 35 3.89 6.73 1.41
CA ALA A 35 2.50 6.32 1.31
C ALA A 35 1.58 7.41 1.86
N GLY A 36 2.02 8.13 2.89
CA GLY A 36 1.23 9.12 3.59
C GLY A 36 0.46 8.52 4.77
N PHE A 37 0.08 9.41 5.68
CA PHE A 37 -0.67 9.09 6.89
C PHE A 37 -1.54 10.28 7.28
N ILE A 38 -2.47 10.03 8.20
CA ILE A 38 -3.45 11.00 8.69
C ILE A 38 -3.31 11.08 10.20
N LEU A 39 -3.25 12.30 10.72
CA LEU A 39 -3.38 12.58 12.15
C LEU A 39 -4.76 13.20 12.40
N SER A 40 -5.46 12.71 13.42
CA SER A 40 -6.63 13.41 13.94
C SER A 40 -6.22 14.81 14.41
N TYR A 41 -7.10 15.80 14.24
CA TYR A 41 -6.85 17.17 14.70
C TYR A 41 -6.39 17.28 16.16
N PRO A 42 -7.04 16.66 17.17
CA PRO A 42 -6.60 16.78 18.56
C PRO A 42 -5.19 16.21 18.78
N LEU A 43 -4.83 15.10 18.12
CA LEU A 43 -3.47 14.57 18.19
C LEU A 43 -2.45 15.54 17.58
N ALA A 44 -2.72 16.07 16.38
CA ALA A 44 -1.82 17.02 15.73
C ALA A 44 -1.63 18.29 16.56
N LYS A 45 -2.70 18.77 17.20
CA LYS A 45 -2.67 19.95 18.08
C LYS A 45 -1.76 19.75 19.28
N ASP A 46 -1.83 18.58 19.93
CA ASP A 46 -1.01 18.31 21.11
C ASP A 46 0.42 17.90 20.73
N LEU A 47 0.63 17.21 19.61
CA LEU A 47 1.96 16.90 19.08
C LEU A 47 2.79 18.16 18.84
N VAL A 48 2.19 19.21 18.26
CA VAL A 48 2.88 20.49 18.01
C VAL A 48 3.37 21.14 19.31
N ARG A 49 2.72 20.89 20.45
CA ARG A 49 3.09 21.51 21.74
C ARG A 49 4.38 20.93 22.33
N ASP A 50 4.71 19.68 22.03
CA ASP A 50 5.93 19.00 22.52
C ASP A 50 6.91 18.67 21.38
N MET A 51 6.68 19.19 20.18
CA MET A 51 7.41 18.82 18.98
C MET A 51 8.92 19.09 19.10
N ASP A 52 9.32 20.24 19.64
CA ASP A 52 10.74 20.59 19.80
C ASP A 52 11.46 19.62 20.74
N ASN A 53 10.83 19.27 21.87
CA ASN A 53 11.38 18.30 22.81
C ASN A 53 11.49 16.92 22.17
N CYS A 54 10.47 16.51 21.42
CA CYS A 54 10.51 15.25 20.70
C CYS A 54 11.62 15.21 19.64
N LEU A 55 11.75 16.26 18.82
CA LEU A 55 12.79 16.36 17.80
C LEU A 55 14.19 16.35 18.41
N MET A 56 14.40 17.00 19.57
CA MET A 56 15.67 16.89 20.31
C MET A 56 15.94 15.46 20.79
N ARG A 57 14.93 14.79 21.37
CA ARG A 57 15.01 13.41 21.86
C ARG A 57 15.37 12.42 20.76
N TYR A 58 14.77 12.57 19.59
CA TYR A 58 14.98 11.71 18.43
C TYR A 58 15.88 12.32 17.35
N SER A 59 16.77 13.25 17.72
CA SER A 59 17.72 13.90 16.79
C SER A 59 18.67 12.94 16.07
N HIS A 60 18.82 11.71 16.59
CA HIS A 60 19.62 10.64 16.00
C HIS A 60 18.85 9.81 14.94
N VAL A 61 17.52 9.99 14.85
CA VAL A 61 16.67 9.31 13.87
C VAL A 61 16.70 10.09 12.56
N VAL A 62 17.05 9.41 11.46
CA VAL A 62 17.30 10.05 10.16
C VAL A 62 16.03 10.15 9.29
N ALA A 63 14.99 9.37 9.62
CA ALA A 63 13.75 9.32 8.86
C ALA A 63 12.63 10.10 9.56
N ALA A 64 12.07 11.11 8.87
CA ALA A 64 11.09 12.02 9.44
C ALA A 64 9.76 11.33 9.85
N ASP A 65 9.36 10.31 9.12
CA ASP A 65 8.19 9.48 9.42
C ASP A 65 8.44 8.54 10.61
N GLN A 66 9.66 8.03 10.77
CA GLN A 66 10.07 7.32 11.99
C GLN A 66 10.10 8.24 13.20
N THR A 67 10.63 9.46 13.06
CA THR A 67 10.58 10.48 14.11
C THR A 67 9.14 10.83 14.48
N THR A 68 8.27 11.02 13.49
CA THR A 68 6.83 11.30 13.71
C THR A 68 6.17 10.16 14.46
N MET A 69 6.42 8.91 14.06
CA MET A 69 5.91 7.72 14.75
C MET A 69 6.36 7.69 16.21
N SER A 70 7.65 7.94 16.49
CA SER A 70 8.18 7.95 17.85
C SER A 70 7.53 9.05 18.70
N CYS A 71 7.39 10.27 18.17
CA CYS A 71 6.71 11.36 18.90
C CYS A 71 5.26 11.04 19.24
N VAL A 72 4.52 10.47 18.28
CA VAL A 72 3.12 10.08 18.47
C VAL A 72 3.01 8.93 19.47
N ALA A 73 3.96 7.98 19.46
CA ALA A 73 4.02 6.88 20.41
C ALA A 73 4.31 7.35 21.85
N ASP A 74 5.18 8.35 22.03
CA ASP A 74 5.46 8.97 23.35
C ASP A 74 4.21 9.63 23.96
N MET A 75 3.26 10.06 23.12
CA MET A 75 1.95 10.56 23.55
C MET A 75 0.94 9.44 23.85
N GLY A 76 1.37 8.18 23.78
CA GLY A 76 0.53 7.01 24.03
C GLY A 76 -0.37 6.60 22.84
N VAL A 77 -0.07 7.06 21.62
CA VAL A 77 -0.88 6.76 20.43
C VAL A 77 -0.14 5.80 19.51
N ASN A 78 -0.80 4.70 19.17
CA ASN A 78 -0.26 3.72 18.24
C ASN A 78 -0.78 3.93 16.81
N LEU A 79 -0.03 3.42 15.83
CA LEU A 79 -0.53 3.32 14.46
C LEU A 79 -1.85 2.55 14.42
N THR A 80 -2.81 3.14 13.73
CA THR A 80 -4.08 2.56 13.33
C THR A 80 -3.97 2.18 11.84
N PRO A 81 -3.68 0.91 11.50
CA PRO A 81 -3.44 0.53 10.13
C PRO A 81 -4.68 0.76 9.25
N LEU A 82 -4.46 1.30 8.06
CA LEU A 82 -5.49 1.52 7.06
C LEU A 82 -4.99 1.10 5.68
N GLU A 83 -5.66 0.12 5.08
CA GLU A 83 -5.40 -0.30 3.70
C GLU A 83 -5.69 0.84 2.71
N GLY A 84 -5.04 0.79 1.55
CA GLY A 84 -5.18 1.79 0.48
C GLY A 84 -4.03 2.79 0.41
N PHE A 85 -3.22 2.90 1.46
CA PHE A 85 -1.93 3.59 1.41
C PHE A 85 -0.85 2.60 1.01
N HIS A 86 -0.08 2.93 -0.04
CA HIS A 86 1.01 2.06 -0.51
C HIS A 86 2.32 2.82 -0.59
N GLN A 87 3.31 2.37 0.18
CA GLN A 87 4.67 2.93 0.16
C GLN A 87 5.41 2.47 -1.11
N ILE A 88 5.13 1.25 -1.56
CA ILE A 88 5.75 0.65 -2.75
C ILE A 88 7.27 0.63 -2.61
N ASP A 89 7.78 0.18 -1.45
CA ASP A 89 9.19 -0.22 -1.37
C ASP A 89 9.35 -1.52 -2.15
N LEU A 90 9.26 -1.43 -3.47
CA LEU A 90 9.30 -2.52 -4.43
C LEU A 90 10.04 -2.03 -5.66
N ARG A 91 10.50 -2.97 -6.49
CA ARG A 91 11.14 -2.68 -7.77
C ARG A 91 10.49 -3.49 -8.89
N GLY A 92 10.82 -3.14 -10.13
CA GLY A 92 10.37 -3.86 -11.31
C GLY A 92 8.88 -3.65 -11.58
N ASP A 93 8.23 -4.68 -12.13
CA ASP A 93 6.83 -4.66 -12.52
C ASP A 93 5.89 -4.88 -11.32
N ILE A 94 5.19 -3.83 -10.88
CA ILE A 94 4.22 -3.91 -9.78
C ILE A 94 2.81 -4.31 -10.24
N SER A 95 2.61 -4.78 -11.48
CA SER A 95 1.30 -5.13 -12.02
C SER A 95 0.56 -6.17 -11.19
N GLY A 96 1.26 -7.13 -10.59
CA GLY A 96 0.68 -8.12 -9.68
C GLY A 96 0.14 -7.52 -8.38
N LEU A 97 0.86 -6.55 -7.78
CA LEU A 97 0.38 -5.79 -6.63
C LEU A 97 -0.87 -4.99 -7.00
N LEU A 98 -0.81 -4.20 -8.07
CA LEU A 98 -1.93 -3.36 -8.50
C LEU A 98 -3.17 -4.18 -8.91
N SER A 99 -2.98 -5.39 -9.45
CA SER A 99 -4.07 -6.27 -9.88
C SER A 99 -4.77 -7.01 -8.73
N SER A 100 -4.18 -7.01 -7.53
CA SER A 100 -4.70 -7.72 -6.35
C SER A 100 -5.14 -6.77 -5.23
N HIS A 101 -5.24 -5.47 -5.52
CA HIS A 101 -5.67 -4.48 -4.54
C HIS A 101 -7.03 -4.86 -3.93
N PRO A 102 -7.16 -4.91 -2.59
CA PRO A 102 -8.39 -5.32 -1.92
C PRO A 102 -9.56 -4.39 -2.24
N LYS A 103 -10.77 -4.79 -1.82
CA LYS A 103 -12.00 -4.01 -2.00
C LYS A 103 -12.12 -2.85 -1.01
N VAL A 104 -11.12 -1.97 -1.04
CA VAL A 104 -11.01 -0.74 -0.26
C VAL A 104 -10.59 0.40 -1.19
N PRO A 105 -10.94 1.66 -0.88
CA PRO A 105 -10.49 2.77 -1.71
C PRO A 105 -8.97 2.85 -1.73
N LEU A 106 -8.40 2.95 -2.94
CA LEU A 106 -6.99 3.31 -3.11
C LEU A 106 -6.80 4.78 -2.70
N LEU A 107 -5.84 5.05 -1.83
CA LEU A 107 -5.55 6.39 -1.32
C LEU A 107 -4.29 6.98 -1.91
N SER A 108 -3.22 6.19 -1.97
CA SER A 108 -1.92 6.64 -2.47
C SER A 108 -1.08 5.51 -3.04
N LEU A 109 -0.20 5.91 -3.95
CA LEU A 109 0.87 5.10 -4.54
C LEU A 109 2.10 6.02 -4.58
N HIS A 110 3.25 5.58 -4.05
CA HIS A 110 4.41 6.46 -3.85
C HIS A 110 5.54 6.29 -4.88
N HIS A 111 6.31 5.20 -4.83
CA HIS A 111 7.59 5.04 -5.55
C HIS A 111 7.48 4.75 -7.07
N PHE A 112 6.78 5.60 -7.84
CA PHE A 112 6.69 5.49 -9.30
C PHE A 112 8.05 5.62 -10.01
N ASP A 113 9.02 6.27 -9.39
CA ASP A 113 10.38 6.48 -9.87
C ASP A 113 11.23 5.21 -9.84
N MET A 114 10.87 4.24 -9.00
CA MET A 114 11.66 3.03 -8.73
C MET A 114 11.06 1.76 -9.33
N VAL A 115 9.81 1.82 -9.77
CA VAL A 115 9.09 0.73 -10.45
C VAL A 115 9.09 0.92 -11.97
N GLU A 116 8.73 -0.12 -12.70
CA GLU A 116 8.46 -0.05 -14.13
C GLU A 116 7.17 0.77 -14.41
N PRO A 117 6.99 1.32 -15.62
CA PRO A 117 5.73 1.96 -16.00
C PRO A 117 4.52 1.03 -15.78
N ILE A 118 3.43 1.58 -15.23
CA ILE A 118 2.21 0.82 -14.89
C ILE A 118 1.59 0.11 -16.11
N PHE A 119 1.76 0.72 -17.28
CA PHE A 119 1.28 0.21 -18.56
C PHE A 119 2.48 0.02 -19.51
N PRO A 120 2.53 -1.09 -20.26
CA PRO A 120 3.58 -1.31 -21.25
C PRO A 120 3.53 -0.25 -22.35
N ASN A 121 4.68 0.01 -22.98
CA ASN A 121 4.84 0.99 -24.07
C ASN A 121 4.59 2.45 -23.67
N MET A 122 4.57 2.76 -22.37
CA MET A 122 4.51 4.12 -21.85
C MET A 122 5.73 4.39 -20.97
N ASN A 123 6.12 5.64 -20.81
CA ASN A 123 7.02 6.01 -19.71
C ASN A 123 6.25 6.14 -18.38
N ARG A 124 6.98 6.26 -17.26
CA ARG A 124 6.39 6.33 -15.90
C ARG A 124 5.30 7.40 -15.79
N SER A 125 5.59 8.64 -16.17
CA SER A 125 4.65 9.76 -16.12
C SER A 125 3.39 9.52 -16.97
N GLN A 126 3.58 9.08 -18.22
CA GLN A 126 2.48 8.75 -19.13
C GLN A 126 1.60 7.64 -18.57
N SER A 127 2.20 6.60 -17.97
CA SER A 127 1.49 5.46 -17.39
C SER A 127 0.64 5.88 -16.19
N THR A 128 1.15 6.76 -15.31
CA THR A 128 0.39 7.31 -14.18
C THR A 128 -0.76 8.19 -14.68
N LEU A 129 -0.53 9.07 -15.66
CA LEU A 129 -1.58 9.88 -16.27
C LEU A 129 -2.65 9.01 -16.94
N HIS A 130 -2.27 7.89 -17.54
CA HIS A 130 -3.20 6.93 -18.12
C HIS A 130 -4.07 6.28 -17.04
N LEU A 131 -3.49 5.82 -15.92
CA LEU A 131 -4.25 5.28 -14.78
C LEU A 131 -5.26 6.31 -14.24
N MET A 132 -4.86 7.58 -14.17
CA MET A 132 -5.72 8.65 -13.69
C MET A 132 -6.94 8.91 -14.59
N ARG A 133 -6.90 8.53 -15.88
CA ARG A 133 -8.10 8.60 -16.74
C ARG A 133 -9.16 7.61 -16.28
N ALA A 134 -8.77 6.39 -15.91
CA ALA A 134 -9.68 5.41 -15.33
C ALA A 134 -10.17 5.85 -13.95
N ALA A 135 -9.27 6.39 -13.11
CA ALA A 135 -9.65 6.94 -11.81
C ALA A 135 -10.64 8.11 -11.94
N LYS A 136 -10.55 8.94 -12.98
CA LYS A 136 -11.52 10.02 -13.23
C LYS A 136 -12.92 9.47 -13.56
N ALA A 137 -13.00 8.31 -14.19
CA ALA A 137 -14.28 7.68 -14.49
C ALA A 137 -14.92 7.06 -13.24
N ASP A 138 -14.11 6.43 -12.37
CA ASP A 138 -14.57 5.89 -11.10
C ASP A 138 -13.44 5.72 -10.08
N GLN A 139 -13.18 6.81 -9.36
CA GLN A 139 -12.10 6.89 -8.38
C GLN A 139 -12.33 5.94 -7.21
N SER A 140 -13.61 5.73 -6.84
CA SER A 140 -13.97 4.97 -5.65
C SER A 140 -13.65 3.48 -5.76
N ARG A 141 -13.53 2.97 -6.99
CA ARG A 141 -13.32 1.55 -7.29
C ARG A 141 -11.98 1.23 -7.95
N ILE A 142 -11.18 2.23 -8.34
CA ILE A 142 -9.92 2.01 -9.05
C ILE A 142 -9.05 0.93 -8.37
N LEU A 143 -8.50 0.02 -9.18
CA LEU A 143 -7.72 -1.16 -8.79
C LEU A 143 -8.43 -2.23 -7.96
N GLN A 144 -9.60 -1.97 -7.37
CA GLN A 144 -10.26 -2.96 -6.51
C GLN A 144 -10.50 -4.27 -7.26
N GLN A 145 -10.02 -5.36 -6.67
CA GLN A 145 -10.09 -6.67 -7.26
C GLN A 145 -11.48 -7.30 -7.10
N THR A 146 -12.04 -7.80 -8.20
CA THR A 146 -13.25 -8.61 -8.24
C THR A 146 -12.98 -9.96 -8.87
N ILE A 147 -13.32 -11.04 -8.15
CA ILE A 147 -13.11 -12.41 -8.61
C ILE A 147 -14.44 -13.09 -8.92
N CYS A 148 -14.59 -13.53 -10.17
CA CYS A 148 -15.79 -14.18 -10.70
C CYS A 148 -15.44 -15.55 -11.29
N HIS A 149 -16.40 -16.48 -11.25
CA HIS A 149 -16.24 -17.83 -11.79
C HIS A 149 -17.24 -18.06 -12.91
N TYR A 150 -16.74 -18.40 -14.10
CA TYR A 150 -17.57 -18.81 -15.23
C TYR A 150 -17.54 -20.32 -15.37
N ARG A 151 -18.43 -20.97 -14.61
CA ARG A 151 -18.44 -22.43 -14.45
C ARG A 151 -18.70 -23.19 -15.75
N ARG A 152 -19.45 -22.63 -16.70
CA ARG A 152 -19.73 -23.27 -18.00
C ARG A 152 -18.47 -23.58 -18.82
N ARG A 153 -17.41 -22.77 -18.69
CA ARG A 153 -16.10 -23.03 -19.33
C ARG A 153 -15.02 -23.45 -18.34
N ASN A 154 -15.37 -23.68 -17.08
CA ASN A 154 -14.41 -23.94 -16.01
C ASN A 154 -13.39 -22.77 -15.86
N TRP A 155 -13.80 -21.51 -16.00
CA TRP A 155 -12.88 -20.36 -15.97
C TRP A 155 -13.01 -19.51 -14.71
N SER A 156 -11.92 -18.88 -14.30
CA SER A 156 -11.91 -17.83 -13.28
C SER A 156 -11.47 -16.51 -13.89
N PHE A 157 -12.09 -15.43 -13.45
CA PHE A 157 -11.74 -14.07 -13.82
C PHE A 157 -11.32 -13.32 -12.56
N SER A 158 -10.17 -12.65 -12.60
CA SER A 158 -9.75 -11.66 -11.61
C SER A 158 -9.62 -10.32 -12.30
N ILE A 159 -10.46 -9.36 -11.93
CA ILE A 159 -10.53 -8.06 -12.57
C ILE A 159 -10.14 -6.99 -11.55
N ALA A 160 -9.10 -6.22 -11.85
CA ALA A 160 -8.76 -5.00 -11.13
C ALA A 160 -9.39 -3.82 -11.88
N TRP A 161 -10.36 -3.16 -11.25
CA TRP A 161 -11.19 -2.17 -11.92
C TRP A 161 -10.36 -1.02 -12.51
N GLY A 162 -10.57 -0.72 -13.79
CA GLY A 162 -9.86 0.34 -14.50
C GLY A 162 -8.39 0.03 -14.83
N TYR A 163 -7.91 -1.20 -14.60
CA TYR A 163 -6.52 -1.57 -14.81
C TYR A 163 -6.32 -2.88 -15.58
N SER A 164 -6.72 -4.02 -15.03
CA SER A 164 -6.35 -5.34 -15.59
C SER A 164 -7.49 -6.37 -15.48
N ALA A 165 -7.42 -7.40 -16.33
CA ALA A 165 -8.26 -8.59 -16.26
C ALA A 165 -7.40 -9.83 -16.51
N HIS A 166 -7.32 -10.70 -15.51
CA HIS A 166 -6.70 -12.01 -15.62
C HIS A 166 -7.77 -13.07 -15.85
N ILE A 167 -7.54 -13.92 -16.85
CA ILE A 167 -8.40 -15.05 -17.20
C ILE A 167 -7.61 -16.33 -16.91
N TYR A 168 -8.16 -17.18 -16.05
CA TYR A 168 -7.61 -18.48 -15.74
C TYR A 168 -8.53 -19.54 -16.33
N GLU A 169 -8.00 -20.40 -17.20
CA GLU A 169 -8.78 -21.46 -17.87
C GLU A 169 -9.06 -22.68 -16.96
N ARG A 170 -9.17 -22.42 -15.66
CA ARG A 170 -9.55 -23.35 -14.60
C ARG A 170 -10.27 -22.61 -13.47
N ILE A 171 -11.09 -23.32 -12.71
CA ILE A 171 -11.69 -22.77 -11.48
C ILE A 171 -10.62 -22.71 -10.39
N MET A 172 -10.22 -21.50 -10.02
CA MET A 172 -9.21 -21.20 -9.02
C MET A 172 -9.90 -20.74 -7.72
N PRO A 173 -9.43 -21.17 -6.55
CA PRO A 173 -9.93 -20.67 -5.27
C PRO A 173 -9.73 -19.15 -5.16
N ARG A 174 -10.73 -18.44 -4.60
CA ARG A 174 -10.60 -17.00 -4.33
C ARG A 174 -9.45 -16.68 -3.39
N SER A 175 -9.24 -17.52 -2.38
CA SER A 175 -8.13 -17.40 -1.42
C SER A 175 -6.74 -17.45 -2.07
N LEU A 176 -6.63 -18.07 -3.25
CA LEU A 176 -5.38 -18.08 -4.02
C LEU A 176 -5.28 -16.85 -4.92
N LEU A 177 -6.37 -16.47 -5.59
CA LEU A 177 -6.39 -15.33 -6.51
C LEU A 177 -6.29 -13.97 -5.82
N GLN A 178 -6.56 -13.90 -4.52
CA GLN A 178 -6.36 -12.71 -3.70
C GLN A 178 -4.88 -12.38 -3.49
N TYR A 179 -3.99 -13.36 -3.62
CA TYR A 179 -2.56 -13.09 -3.55
C TYR A 179 -2.06 -12.44 -4.84
N PRO A 180 -1.21 -11.41 -4.74
CA PRO A 180 -0.58 -10.82 -5.91
C PRO A 180 0.22 -11.87 -6.66
N ILE A 181 0.22 -11.81 -7.99
CA ILE A 181 1.23 -12.53 -8.78
C ILE A 181 2.58 -11.84 -8.51
N GLU A 182 3.63 -12.60 -8.23
CA GLU A 182 4.96 -12.07 -7.99
C GLU A 182 5.60 -11.58 -9.30
N THR A 183 5.22 -10.38 -9.73
CA THR A 183 5.82 -9.66 -10.86
C THR A 183 6.90 -8.66 -10.40
N PHE A 184 6.84 -8.25 -9.14
CA PHE A 184 7.69 -7.25 -8.51
C PHE A 184 8.90 -7.87 -7.82
N GLN A 185 9.85 -7.02 -7.43
CA GLN A 185 11.12 -7.40 -6.83
C GLN A 185 11.34 -6.65 -5.50
N ALA A 186 12.21 -7.20 -4.66
CA ALA A 186 12.60 -6.61 -3.38
C ALA A 186 13.17 -5.18 -3.54
N TRP A 187 12.84 -4.28 -2.59
CA TRP A 187 13.37 -2.92 -2.53
C TRP A 187 14.89 -2.89 -2.38
N LEU A 188 15.37 -3.73 -1.48
CA LEU A 188 16.77 -3.91 -1.11
C LEU A 188 17.10 -5.40 -1.11
N PRO A 189 18.37 -5.78 -1.23
CA PRO A 189 18.80 -7.14 -0.97
C PRO A 189 18.36 -7.56 0.43
N ALA A 190 17.69 -8.71 0.52
CA ALA A 190 17.26 -9.31 1.78
C ALA A 190 17.81 -10.73 1.89
N PRO A 191 18.20 -11.18 3.10
CA PRO A 191 18.89 -12.46 3.30
C PRO A 191 18.00 -13.68 3.02
N GLY A 192 16.67 -13.50 2.99
CA GLY A 192 15.70 -14.54 2.66
C GLY A 192 14.27 -14.11 2.98
N PRO A 193 13.26 -14.91 2.57
CA PRO A 193 11.86 -14.63 2.87
C PRO A 193 11.54 -14.74 4.37
N PRO A 194 10.42 -14.15 4.85
CA PRO A 194 9.40 -13.48 4.04
C PRO A 194 9.82 -12.07 3.61
N PHE A 195 9.69 -11.78 2.31
CA PHE A 195 9.90 -10.42 1.78
C PHE A 195 8.66 -9.55 1.90
N TRP A 196 7.49 -10.17 1.95
CA TRP A 196 6.17 -9.52 1.86
C TRP A 196 5.29 -9.95 3.05
N PRO A 197 4.41 -9.08 3.58
CA PRO A 197 3.47 -9.45 4.64
C PRO A 197 2.48 -10.55 4.21
N THR A 198 2.13 -10.58 2.92
CA THR A 198 1.28 -11.61 2.30
C THR A 198 2.07 -12.34 1.22
N PRO A 199 2.05 -13.68 1.19
CA PRO A 199 2.79 -14.43 0.18
C PRO A 199 2.19 -14.17 -1.21
N PRO A 200 2.98 -13.77 -2.22
CA PRO A 200 2.53 -13.72 -3.58
C PRO A 200 2.47 -15.13 -4.16
N VAL A 201 1.78 -15.27 -5.28
CA VAL A 201 1.80 -16.50 -6.08
C VAL A 201 2.79 -16.34 -7.23
N HIS A 202 3.62 -17.35 -7.46
CA HIS A 202 4.36 -17.41 -8.71
C HIS A 202 3.39 -17.46 -9.89
N ARG A 203 3.81 -16.94 -11.05
CA ARG A 203 2.98 -16.88 -12.26
C ARG A 203 2.22 -18.20 -12.42
N PRO A 204 0.88 -18.18 -12.32
CA PRO A 204 0.12 -19.41 -12.44
C PRO A 204 0.33 -19.96 -13.85
N LEU A 205 0.82 -21.20 -13.91
CA LEU A 205 0.84 -22.03 -15.12
C LEU A 205 -0.57 -22.11 -15.72
#